data_AF-A0A395SFU5-F1
#
_entry.id   AF-A0A395SFU5-F1
#
_cell.length_a   1.000
_cell.length_b   1.000
_cell.length_c   1.000
_cell.angle_alpha   90.00
_cell.angle_beta   90.00
_cell.angle_gamma   90.00
#
_symmetry.space_group_name_H-M   'P 1'
#
loop_
_entity.id
_entity.type
_entity.pdbx_description
1 polymer ?
#
loop_
_entity_poly.entity_id
_entity_poly.type
_entity_poly.pdbx_seq_one_letter_code
_entity_poly.pdbx_strand_id
1 'polypeptide(L)'
;MRRQIIAIASIVALVRGADVDNSKLDPLQFDKDGKFQIAIFSDMHFGQYESTTGPEQDRNSVEVLNKVLDYDTPDLVVLNGDLINGDSTWKHNSTHYIDMIVEPMVNRSLTWASTYGNHDHNYNINGDDILVREQMWPGARTQKMVNETKSGTTNYYLPVYPSNCSDTSDCSPQLILWFFDSRGGNYYQGSWQENWVDQSVVDWFNETSTELTSKHNKTIPSLAFVHVPPNATVALQTELGIRKNYQVGINDDPPVPQQGYGWCADGTPTYDCPYGGQDVPFMEALVTIPGIIGLFYGHDHGNTWCYRWDTKLDGMDIEGNGIHLCYGQHSGYGGYGDWIRGAREIVVTEDMLEKNEVETYIRLESGDAVGKVMLNSTYNKDYYPATPNTLTYMSEEESSGAFSLSGSSEFFVVAVGGSLAAIAWLMV
;
A
#
# COMPACT_ATOMS: atom_id res chain seq x y z
N MET A 1 36.54 -20.33 32.00
CA MET A 1 35.79 -19.48 31.06
C MET A 1 34.44 -20.12 30.77
N ARG A 2 33.40 -19.76 31.53
CA ARG A 2 32.01 -20.18 31.28
C ARG A 2 31.34 -19.06 30.48
N ARG A 3 30.93 -19.34 29.24
CA ARG A 3 30.09 -18.44 28.45
C ARG A 3 28.71 -18.41 29.09
N GLN A 4 28.31 -17.27 29.64
CA GLN A 4 26.93 -17.01 30.00
C GLN A 4 26.18 -16.67 28.72
N ILE A 5 25.26 -17.54 28.33
CA ILE A 5 24.24 -17.25 27.33
C ILE A 5 23.18 -16.46 28.09
N ILE A 6 23.10 -15.15 27.82
CA ILE A 6 22.01 -14.32 28.29
C ILE A 6 20.86 -14.56 27.31
N ALA A 7 19.89 -15.38 27.71
CA ALA A 7 18.60 -15.45 27.05
C ALA A 7 17.84 -14.17 27.42
N ILE A 8 17.70 -13.25 26.45
CA ILE A 8 16.76 -12.13 26.58
C ILE A 8 15.38 -12.75 26.37
N ALA A 9 14.66 -12.96 27.47
CA ALA A 9 13.25 -13.29 27.42
C ALA A 9 12.51 -12.03 26.96
N SER A 10 11.97 -12.04 25.74
CA SER A 10 10.99 -11.05 25.30
C SER A 10 9.79 -11.13 26.22
N ILE A 11 9.61 -10.12 27.06
CA ILE A 11 8.38 -9.94 27.83
C ILE A 11 7.35 -9.46 26.81
N VAL A 12 6.60 -10.40 26.24
CA VAL A 12 5.32 -10.09 25.61
C VAL A 12 4.40 -9.68 26.76
N ALA A 13 4.31 -8.37 27.01
CA ALA A 13 3.17 -7.84 27.71
C ALA A 13 1.98 -8.00 26.75
N LEU A 14 1.30 -9.15 26.82
CA LEU A 14 -0.06 -9.27 26.33
C LEU A 14 -0.89 -8.25 27.12
N VAL A 15 -0.99 -7.03 26.60
CA VAL A 15 -1.98 -6.04 27.03
C VAL A 15 -3.33 -6.51 26.49
N ARG A 16 -3.78 -7.69 26.91
CA ARG A 16 -5.20 -8.03 26.89
C ARG A 16 -5.80 -7.42 28.14
N GLY A 17 -6.30 -6.19 28.03
CA GLY A 17 -7.13 -5.58 29.07
C GLY A 17 -6.73 -4.20 29.58
N ALA A 18 -5.85 -3.45 28.91
CA ALA A 18 -5.90 -1.98 29.05
C ALA A 18 -6.80 -1.45 27.92
N ASP A 19 -7.71 -0.53 28.23
CA ASP A 19 -8.44 0.22 27.20
C ASP A 19 -7.39 0.95 26.35
N VAL A 20 -7.19 0.49 25.10
CA VAL A 20 -6.33 1.17 24.14
C VAL A 20 -6.98 2.51 23.81
N ASP A 21 -6.25 3.60 24.03
CA ASP A 21 -6.70 4.95 23.75
C ASP A 21 -5.75 5.61 22.74
N ASN A 22 -6.03 5.37 21.45
CA ASN A 22 -5.26 5.96 20.36
C ASN A 22 -5.52 7.46 20.16
N SER A 23 -6.48 8.06 20.88
CA SER A 23 -6.72 9.51 20.82
C SER A 23 -5.61 10.33 21.49
N LYS A 24 -4.73 9.68 22.24
CA LYS A 24 -3.60 10.27 22.98
C LYS A 24 -2.23 9.97 22.39
N LEU A 25 -2.17 9.50 21.14
CA LEU A 25 -0.89 9.31 20.47
C LEU A 25 -0.17 10.65 20.31
N ASP A 26 1.15 10.64 20.52
CA ASP A 26 1.97 11.82 20.26
C ASP A 26 1.78 12.25 18.78
N PRO A 27 1.82 13.56 18.49
CA PRO A 27 1.77 14.05 17.13
C PRO A 27 2.86 13.44 16.27
N LEU A 28 2.58 13.20 14.98
CA LEU A 28 3.65 12.90 14.03
C LEU A 28 4.53 14.13 13.88
N GLN A 29 5.85 13.94 13.94
CA GLN A 29 6.79 15.04 13.96
C GLN A 29 8.09 14.63 13.27
N PHE A 30 8.73 15.58 12.59
CA PHE A 30 10.11 15.40 12.15
C PHE A 30 11.03 15.15 13.35
N ASP A 31 12.03 14.31 13.19
CA ASP A 31 13.04 14.08 14.22
C ASP A 31 13.90 15.33 14.44
N LYS A 32 14.77 15.29 15.45
CA LYS A 32 15.68 16.40 15.79
C LYS A 32 16.64 16.79 14.65
N ASP A 33 16.85 15.92 13.67
CA ASP A 33 17.70 16.14 12.51
C ASP A 33 16.86 16.64 11.30
N GLY A 34 15.57 16.90 11.51
CA GLY A 34 14.64 17.40 10.51
C GLY A 34 14.22 16.33 9.50
N LYS A 35 14.32 15.04 9.84
CA LYS A 35 13.95 13.90 8.98
C LYS A 35 12.64 13.26 9.44
N PHE A 36 11.84 12.79 8.49
CA PHE A 36 10.69 11.93 8.73
C PHE A 36 10.73 10.78 7.72
N GLN A 37 10.49 9.55 8.17
CA GLN A 37 10.52 8.35 7.34
C GLN A 37 9.21 7.57 7.42
N ILE A 38 8.73 7.12 6.25
CA ILE A 38 7.51 6.33 6.10
C ILE A 38 7.86 5.02 5.41
N ALA A 39 7.48 3.89 6.01
CA ALA A 39 7.53 2.58 5.37
C ALA A 39 6.13 2.21 4.85
N ILE A 40 6.00 1.86 3.57
CA ILE A 40 4.74 1.55 2.91
C ILE A 40 4.72 0.06 2.56
N PHE A 41 3.82 -0.67 3.22
CA PHE A 41 3.52 -2.06 2.90
C PHE A 41 2.20 -2.12 2.14
N SER A 42 2.17 -2.82 1.01
CA SER A 42 0.98 -3.00 0.17
C SER A 42 0.78 -4.48 -0.14
N ASP A 43 -0.47 -4.87 -0.40
CA ASP A 43 -0.77 -6.16 -1.02
C ASP A 43 -0.23 -7.33 -0.18
N MET A 44 -0.57 -7.37 1.11
CA MET A 44 -0.10 -8.45 1.98
C MET A 44 -0.98 -9.70 1.88
N HIS A 45 -2.27 -9.52 1.57
CA HIS A 45 -3.26 -10.58 1.31
C HIS A 45 -3.31 -11.65 2.40
N PHE A 46 -3.29 -11.25 3.67
CA PHE A 46 -3.35 -12.21 4.77
C PHE A 46 -4.63 -13.06 4.74
N GLY A 47 -4.53 -14.32 5.15
CA GLY A 47 -5.66 -15.24 5.22
C GLY A 47 -6.09 -15.82 3.87
N GLN A 48 -5.32 -15.58 2.80
CA GLN A 48 -5.50 -16.29 1.53
C GLN A 48 -5.27 -17.79 1.74
N TYR A 49 -6.15 -18.65 1.21
CA TYR A 49 -6.04 -20.10 1.35
C TYR A 49 -5.89 -20.59 2.81
N GLU A 50 -6.68 -20.02 3.73
CA GLU A 50 -6.62 -20.26 5.19
C GLU A 50 -6.54 -21.75 5.62
N SER A 51 -7.13 -22.66 4.84
CA SER A 51 -7.14 -24.10 5.14
C SER A 51 -5.97 -24.90 4.56
N THR A 52 -5.06 -24.28 3.79
CA THR A 52 -3.94 -24.95 3.13
C THR A 52 -2.62 -24.21 3.37
N THR A 53 -2.11 -23.48 2.37
CA THR A 53 -0.81 -22.78 2.41
C THR A 53 -0.87 -21.44 3.13
N GLY A 54 -2.06 -20.89 3.34
CA GLY A 54 -2.28 -19.57 3.93
C GLY A 54 -1.53 -19.32 5.23
N PRO A 55 -1.62 -20.22 6.24
CA PRO A 55 -0.91 -20.02 7.50
C PRO A 55 0.61 -19.92 7.37
N GLU A 56 1.22 -20.54 6.35
CA GLU A 56 2.64 -20.38 6.06
C GLU A 56 2.93 -19.06 5.33
N GLN A 57 2.10 -18.70 4.34
CA GLN A 57 2.17 -17.40 3.67
C GLN A 57 2.10 -16.26 4.68
N ASP A 58 1.13 -16.29 5.60
CA ASP A 58 0.95 -15.27 6.63
C ASP A 58 2.16 -15.17 7.57
N ARG A 59 2.77 -16.30 7.96
CA ARG A 59 4.00 -16.30 8.77
C ARG A 59 5.16 -15.68 8.02
N ASN A 60 5.35 -16.03 6.75
CA ASN A 60 6.43 -15.48 5.93
C ASN A 60 6.21 -13.97 5.67
N SER A 61 4.96 -13.54 5.48
CA SER A 61 4.59 -12.11 5.43
C SER A 61 5.01 -11.39 6.71
N VAL A 62 4.69 -11.94 7.90
CA VAL A 62 5.13 -11.37 9.19
C VAL A 62 6.66 -11.29 9.27
N GLU A 63 7.39 -12.27 8.75
CA GLU A 63 8.86 -12.20 8.66
C GLU A 63 9.34 -11.05 7.78
N VAL A 64 8.69 -10.79 6.65
CA VAL A 64 9.00 -9.63 5.79
C VAL A 64 8.80 -8.33 6.55
N LEU A 65 7.64 -8.15 7.21
CA LEU A 65 7.36 -6.96 8.02
C LEU A 65 8.44 -6.75 9.09
N ASN A 66 8.81 -7.82 9.80
CA ASN A 66 9.87 -7.74 10.82
C ASN A 66 11.22 -7.37 10.21
N LYS A 67 11.65 -8.02 9.12
CA LYS A 67 12.95 -7.74 8.48
C LYS A 67 13.03 -6.31 7.98
N VAL A 68 12.02 -5.85 7.24
CA VAL A 68 11.98 -4.47 6.73
C VAL A 68 12.05 -3.46 7.88
N LEU A 69 11.23 -3.63 8.92
CA LEU A 69 11.22 -2.75 10.10
C LEU A 69 12.48 -2.86 10.99
N ASP A 70 13.29 -3.91 10.82
CA ASP A 70 14.61 -4.04 11.45
C ASP A 70 15.71 -3.34 10.64
N TYR A 71 15.59 -3.32 9.31
CA TYR A 71 16.53 -2.63 8.43
C TYR A 71 16.34 -1.13 8.43
N ASP A 72 15.08 -0.69 8.39
CA ASP A 72 14.68 0.70 8.41
C ASP A 72 13.72 0.93 9.58
N THR A 73 13.97 1.97 10.38
CA THR A 73 13.12 2.32 11.54
C THR A 73 12.31 3.56 11.19
N PRO A 74 11.11 3.42 10.58
CA PRO A 74 10.31 4.54 10.15
C PRO A 74 9.64 5.25 11.34
N ASP A 75 9.23 6.50 11.12
CA ASP A 75 8.42 7.28 12.07
C ASP A 75 6.92 6.95 11.94
N LEU A 76 6.50 6.49 10.76
CA LEU A 76 5.15 6.00 10.47
C LEU A 76 5.20 4.79 9.54
N VAL A 77 4.41 3.77 9.85
CA VAL A 77 4.12 2.68 8.89
C VAL A 77 2.79 2.96 8.18
N VAL A 78 2.76 2.83 6.86
CA VAL A 78 1.55 2.91 6.05
C VAL A 78 1.20 1.53 5.51
N LEU A 79 -0.01 1.07 5.80
CA LEU A 79 -0.59 -0.17 5.28
C LEU A 79 -1.53 0.19 4.12
N ASN A 80 -1.08 0.02 2.88
CA ASN A 80 -1.67 0.64 1.70
C ASN A 80 -2.57 -0.30 0.90
N GLY A 81 -3.57 -0.87 1.58
CA GLY A 81 -4.63 -1.71 1.01
C GLY A 81 -4.22 -3.13 0.64
N ASP A 82 -5.25 -3.94 0.40
CA ASP A 82 -5.20 -5.39 0.28
C ASP A 82 -4.44 -6.03 1.45
N LEU A 83 -4.85 -5.63 2.65
CA LEU A 83 -4.28 -6.11 3.90
C LEU A 83 -4.66 -7.58 4.09
N ILE A 84 -5.94 -7.88 3.85
CA ILE A 84 -6.55 -9.20 4.02
C ILE A 84 -7.13 -9.65 2.69
N ASN A 85 -6.97 -10.93 2.37
CA ASN A 85 -7.67 -11.54 1.24
C ASN A 85 -9.13 -11.86 1.63
N GLY A 86 -10.04 -10.91 1.42
CA GLY A 86 -11.45 -11.05 1.78
C GLY A 86 -12.20 -12.19 1.08
N ASP A 87 -11.71 -12.66 -0.06
CA ASP A 87 -12.32 -13.74 -0.85
C ASP A 87 -12.19 -15.10 -0.18
N SER A 88 -11.05 -15.34 0.48
CA SER A 88 -10.68 -16.64 1.03
C SER A 88 -11.04 -16.79 2.51
N THR A 89 -11.10 -15.68 3.23
CA THR A 89 -11.31 -15.68 4.68
C THR A 89 -12.76 -15.93 5.06
N TRP A 90 -12.99 -16.37 6.31
CA TRP A 90 -14.36 -16.59 6.80
C TRP A 90 -14.89 -15.37 7.56
N LYS A 91 -16.19 -15.10 7.43
CA LYS A 91 -16.87 -13.98 8.12
C LYS A 91 -16.62 -13.88 9.63
N HIS A 92 -16.39 -15.01 10.30
CA HIS A 92 -16.27 -15.04 11.77
C HIS A 92 -14.85 -14.72 12.28
N ASN A 93 -13.84 -14.69 11.41
CA ASN A 93 -12.44 -14.50 11.79
C ASN A 93 -11.64 -13.60 10.86
N SER A 94 -12.21 -13.14 9.74
CA SER A 94 -11.49 -12.37 8.72
C SER A 94 -10.71 -11.18 9.30
N THR A 95 -11.31 -10.39 10.21
CA THR A 95 -10.61 -9.25 10.83
C THR A 95 -9.49 -9.65 11.79
N HIS A 96 -9.42 -10.89 12.29
CA HIS A 96 -8.36 -11.30 13.21
C HIS A 96 -6.97 -11.30 12.58
N TYR A 97 -6.85 -11.35 11.25
CA TYR A 97 -5.57 -11.23 10.57
C TYR A 97 -4.89 -9.87 10.77
N ILE A 98 -5.66 -8.82 11.11
CA ILE A 98 -5.10 -7.53 11.54
C ILE A 98 -4.16 -7.69 12.72
N ASP A 99 -4.44 -8.61 13.65
CA ASP A 99 -3.57 -8.86 14.80
C ASP A 99 -2.16 -9.28 14.38
N MET A 100 -2.05 -10.12 13.36
CA MET A 100 -0.76 -10.58 12.82
C MET A 100 -0.05 -9.46 12.07
N ILE A 101 -0.80 -8.67 11.28
CA ILE A 101 -0.28 -7.55 10.50
C ILE A 101 0.32 -6.49 11.42
N VAL A 102 -0.37 -6.13 12.50
CA VAL A 102 0.05 -5.01 13.38
C VAL A 102 1.02 -5.43 14.47
N GLU A 103 1.16 -6.73 14.77
CA GLU A 103 2.06 -7.23 15.83
C GLU A 103 3.52 -6.71 15.66
N PRO A 104 4.15 -6.74 14.47
CA PRO A 104 5.49 -6.18 14.28
C PRO A 104 5.61 -4.69 14.64
N MET A 105 4.58 -3.89 14.38
CA MET A 105 4.54 -2.46 14.71
C MET A 105 4.33 -2.25 16.21
N VAL A 106 3.37 -2.96 16.80
CA VAL A 106 3.05 -2.90 18.24
C VAL A 106 4.27 -3.28 19.07
N ASN A 107 4.99 -4.35 18.71
CA ASN A 107 6.20 -4.79 19.41
C ASN A 107 7.35 -3.77 19.36
N ARG A 108 7.36 -2.89 18.35
CA ARG A 108 8.35 -1.82 18.18
C ARG A 108 7.85 -0.47 18.70
N SER A 109 6.64 -0.39 19.25
CA SER A 109 5.98 0.87 19.62
C SER A 109 5.89 1.87 18.46
N LEU A 110 5.80 1.36 17.23
CA LEU A 110 5.61 2.17 16.03
C LEU A 110 4.14 2.52 15.88
N THR A 111 3.88 3.74 15.39
CA THR A 111 2.53 4.11 14.98
C THR A 111 2.32 3.85 13.50
N TRP A 112 1.08 3.62 13.12
CA TRP A 112 0.75 3.14 11.78
C TRP A 112 -0.61 3.66 11.32
N ALA A 113 -0.80 3.70 10.01
CA ALA A 113 -1.99 4.23 9.36
C ALA A 113 -2.33 3.39 8.13
N SER A 114 -3.60 3.17 7.87
CA SER A 114 -4.05 2.29 6.79
C SER A 114 -4.90 3.02 5.75
N THR A 115 -4.86 2.53 4.52
CA THR A 115 -5.99 2.60 3.59
C THR A 115 -6.36 1.18 3.14
N TYR A 116 -7.55 1.01 2.56
CA TYR A 116 -8.09 -0.28 2.20
C TYR A 116 -8.17 -0.47 0.69
N GLY A 117 -7.98 -1.72 0.28
CA GLY A 117 -8.04 -2.17 -1.11
C GLY A 117 -9.33 -2.92 -1.44
N ASN A 118 -9.40 -3.42 -2.67
CA ASN A 118 -10.57 -4.14 -3.14
C ASN A 118 -10.73 -5.50 -2.45
N HIS A 119 -9.67 -6.11 -1.92
CA HIS A 119 -9.80 -7.36 -1.15
C HIS A 119 -10.21 -7.13 0.32
N ASP A 120 -10.04 -5.91 0.83
CA ASP A 120 -10.48 -5.51 2.17
C ASP A 120 -12.00 -5.21 2.24
N HIS A 121 -12.65 -5.10 1.07
CA HIS A 121 -14.10 -4.99 0.90
C HIS A 121 -14.64 -6.20 0.15
N ASN A 122 -15.21 -7.17 0.87
CA ASN A 122 -15.67 -8.41 0.26
C ASN A 122 -16.90 -9.01 0.95
N TYR A 123 -17.35 -10.17 0.48
CA TYR A 123 -18.52 -10.86 1.04
C TYR A 123 -18.36 -11.18 2.54
N ASN A 124 -17.15 -11.52 2.97
CA ASN A 124 -16.84 -11.94 4.35
C ASN A 124 -16.20 -10.84 5.22
N ILE A 125 -15.84 -9.69 4.66
CA ILE A 125 -15.13 -8.61 5.36
C ILE A 125 -15.57 -7.25 4.83
N ASN A 126 -15.60 -6.23 5.68
CA ASN A 126 -15.77 -4.85 5.24
C ASN A 126 -14.77 -3.95 5.95
N GLY A 127 -14.45 -2.82 5.32
CA GLY A 127 -13.49 -1.87 5.88
C GLY A 127 -13.84 -1.34 7.27
N ASP A 128 -15.13 -1.13 7.59
CA ASP A 128 -15.53 -0.62 8.90
C ASP A 128 -15.19 -1.60 10.04
N ASP A 129 -15.37 -2.91 9.82
CA ASP A 129 -15.00 -3.95 10.78
C ASP A 129 -13.46 -4.07 10.90
N ILE A 130 -12.72 -3.85 9.81
CA ILE A 130 -11.25 -3.74 9.86
C ILE A 130 -10.84 -2.56 10.72
N LEU A 131 -11.41 -1.36 10.48
CA LEU A 131 -11.11 -0.16 11.24
C LEU A 131 -11.41 -0.33 12.73
N VAL A 132 -12.53 -0.98 13.08
CA VAL A 132 -12.85 -1.29 14.49
C VAL A 132 -11.78 -2.19 15.09
N ARG A 133 -11.30 -3.20 14.35
CA ARG A 133 -10.27 -4.13 14.85
C ARG A 133 -8.91 -3.45 14.98
N GLU A 134 -8.53 -2.63 14.01
CA GLU A 134 -7.33 -1.80 14.01
C GLU A 134 -7.24 -0.96 15.29
N GLN A 135 -8.35 -0.30 15.66
CA GLN A 135 -8.42 0.55 16.85
C GLN A 135 -8.31 -0.20 18.19
N MET A 136 -8.34 -1.54 18.18
CA MET A 136 -8.08 -2.34 19.38
C MET A 136 -6.59 -2.45 19.73
N TRP A 137 -5.70 -2.01 18.83
CA TRP A 137 -4.25 -2.10 19.00
C TRP A 137 -3.62 -0.70 19.16
N PRO A 138 -2.60 -0.56 20.04
CA PRO A 138 -1.93 0.72 20.24
C PRO A 138 -1.17 1.15 18.98
N GLY A 139 -1.14 2.45 18.75
CA GLY A 139 -0.41 3.05 17.63
C GLY A 139 -1.23 3.20 16.35
N ALA A 140 -2.49 2.75 16.33
CA ALA A 140 -3.37 2.91 15.18
C ALA A 140 -3.76 4.39 14.99
N ARG A 141 -3.42 4.97 13.85
CA ARG A 141 -3.76 6.34 13.46
C ARG A 141 -4.84 6.42 12.38
N THR A 142 -5.29 5.29 11.85
CA THR A 142 -6.34 5.22 10.81
C THR A 142 -7.63 5.87 11.28
N GLN A 143 -8.24 6.72 10.44
CA GLN A 143 -9.49 7.42 10.76
C GLN A 143 -10.52 7.33 9.63
N LYS A 144 -11.76 7.69 9.96
CA LYS A 144 -12.88 7.85 9.02
C LYS A 144 -13.42 9.26 9.15
N MET A 145 -12.89 10.20 8.36
CA MET A 145 -13.30 11.61 8.39
C MET A 145 -14.45 11.92 7.42
N VAL A 146 -14.69 11.07 6.42
CA VAL A 146 -15.83 11.15 5.51
C VAL A 146 -16.85 10.08 5.87
N ASN A 147 -18.09 10.49 6.11
CA ASN A 147 -19.17 9.60 6.54
C ASN A 147 -20.35 9.65 5.55
N GLU A 148 -20.06 9.37 4.29
CA GLU A 148 -21.05 9.27 3.22
C GLU A 148 -21.28 7.80 2.85
N THR A 149 -22.48 7.48 2.34
CA THR A 149 -22.86 6.08 2.08
C THR A 149 -21.92 5.38 1.11
N LYS A 150 -21.33 6.14 0.17
CA LYS A 150 -20.47 5.62 -0.88
C LYS A 150 -18.99 5.97 -0.70
N SER A 151 -18.59 6.66 0.36
CA SER A 151 -17.20 7.14 0.49
C SER A 151 -16.18 6.03 0.75
N GLY A 152 -16.60 4.83 1.13
CA GLY A 152 -15.70 3.84 1.74
C GLY A 152 -15.43 4.16 3.21
N THR A 153 -14.36 3.60 3.77
CA THR A 153 -14.03 3.66 5.20
C THR A 153 -12.86 4.61 5.50
N THR A 154 -11.72 4.47 4.83
CA THR A 154 -10.46 5.14 5.22
C THR A 154 -10.16 6.39 4.41
N ASN A 155 -10.96 7.45 4.64
CA ASN A 155 -10.73 8.78 4.07
C ASN A 155 -10.41 9.77 5.17
N TYR A 156 -9.16 10.21 5.26
CA TYR A 156 -8.65 11.06 6.33
C TYR A 156 -7.28 11.67 5.98
N TYR A 157 -6.78 12.54 6.86
CA TYR A 157 -5.42 13.05 6.76
C TYR A 157 -4.72 13.02 8.12
N LEU A 158 -3.39 12.95 8.08
CA LEU A 158 -2.52 13.06 9.25
C LEU A 158 -1.52 14.22 9.06
N PRO A 159 -1.50 15.21 9.97
CA PRO A 159 -0.50 16.26 9.95
C PRO A 159 0.83 15.79 10.56
N VAL A 160 1.95 16.17 9.95
CA VAL A 160 3.30 16.00 10.48
C VAL A 160 3.90 17.37 10.81
N TYR A 161 4.35 17.53 12.04
CA TYR A 161 4.78 18.80 12.61
C TYR A 161 6.29 19.00 12.56
N PRO A 162 6.78 20.26 12.54
CA PRO A 162 8.20 20.59 12.60
C PRO A 162 8.91 19.95 13.79
N SER A 163 10.20 19.66 13.67
CA SER A 163 11.04 19.04 14.72
C SER A 163 11.09 19.77 16.05
N ASN A 164 10.85 21.08 16.04
CA ASN A 164 10.88 21.96 17.20
C ASN A 164 9.48 22.27 17.79
N CYS A 165 8.43 21.63 17.29
CA CYS A 165 7.08 21.83 17.78
C CYS A 165 6.86 21.18 19.15
N SER A 166 6.64 21.99 20.19
CA SER A 166 6.32 21.48 21.53
C SER A 166 4.81 21.39 21.82
N ASP A 167 4.01 22.19 21.11
CA ASP A 167 2.55 22.23 21.24
C ASP A 167 1.94 22.44 19.84
N THR A 168 1.21 21.43 19.35
CA THR A 168 0.62 21.46 18.01
C THR A 168 -0.44 22.53 17.81
N SER A 169 -0.97 23.12 18.88
CA SER A 169 -1.91 24.25 18.79
C SER A 169 -1.25 25.55 18.32
N ASP A 170 0.07 25.68 18.55
CA ASP A 170 0.88 26.86 18.18
C ASP A 170 1.76 26.62 16.94
N CYS A 171 1.73 25.41 16.38
CA CYS A 171 2.53 25.03 15.21
C CYS A 171 1.68 24.83 13.96
N SER A 172 2.24 25.19 12.81
CA SER A 172 1.70 24.76 11.52
C SER A 172 2.38 23.46 11.08
N PRO A 173 1.64 22.44 10.60
CA PRO A 173 2.23 21.25 10.00
C PRO A 173 3.17 21.61 8.85
N GLN A 174 4.17 20.77 8.61
CA GLN A 174 5.05 20.88 7.45
C GLN A 174 4.68 19.92 6.34
N LEU A 175 4.04 18.81 6.68
CA LEU A 175 3.60 17.79 5.74
C LEU A 175 2.20 17.34 6.11
N ILE A 176 1.33 17.15 5.12
CA ILE A 176 0.06 16.45 5.28
C ILE A 176 0.13 15.11 4.56
N LEU A 177 -0.29 14.05 5.25
CA LEU A 177 -0.43 12.72 4.66
C LEU A 177 -1.92 12.47 4.43
N TRP A 178 -2.32 12.32 3.17
CA TRP A 178 -3.72 12.06 2.78
C TRP A 178 -3.94 10.59 2.48
N PHE A 179 -5.04 10.04 2.97
CA PHE A 179 -5.42 8.64 2.77
C PHE A 179 -6.79 8.59 2.12
N PHE A 180 -6.91 7.82 1.05
CA PHE A 180 -8.12 7.69 0.25
C PHE A 180 -8.51 6.23 0.08
N ASP A 181 -9.79 5.94 0.27
CA ASP A 181 -10.38 4.62 0.02
C ASP A 181 -10.93 4.57 -1.40
N SER A 182 -10.22 3.87 -2.29
CA SER A 182 -10.66 3.63 -3.67
C SER A 182 -11.73 2.56 -3.78
N ARG A 183 -12.09 1.88 -2.68
CA ARG A 183 -13.10 0.84 -2.63
C ARG A 183 -12.75 -0.33 -3.58
N GLY A 184 -13.73 -0.83 -4.32
CA GLY A 184 -13.63 -2.05 -5.13
C GLY A 184 -14.10 -3.28 -4.38
N GLY A 185 -13.97 -4.46 -5.02
CA GLY A 185 -14.45 -5.71 -4.45
C GLY A 185 -15.98 -5.74 -4.34
N ASN A 186 -16.50 -6.26 -3.23
CA ASN A 186 -17.94 -6.43 -3.03
C ASN A 186 -18.41 -5.74 -1.75
N TYR A 187 -19.62 -5.20 -1.79
CA TYR A 187 -20.33 -4.83 -0.57
C TYR A 187 -20.45 -6.04 0.35
N TYR A 188 -20.41 -5.79 1.66
CA TYR A 188 -20.55 -6.85 2.67
C TYR A 188 -21.82 -7.68 2.47
N GLN A 189 -21.65 -8.98 2.23
CA GLN A 189 -22.74 -9.90 1.88
C GLN A 189 -23.62 -9.41 0.71
N GLY A 190 -23.03 -8.64 -0.19
CA GLY A 190 -23.71 -7.91 -1.25
C GLY A 190 -23.11 -8.20 -2.62
N SER A 191 -23.39 -7.28 -3.54
CA SER A 191 -22.90 -7.31 -4.92
C SER A 191 -21.62 -6.51 -5.08
N TRP A 192 -21.11 -6.53 -6.32
CA TRP A 192 -19.98 -5.72 -6.75
C TRP A 192 -20.13 -4.25 -6.37
N GLN A 193 -19.03 -3.65 -5.94
CA GLN A 193 -18.92 -2.28 -5.44
C GLN A 193 -18.18 -1.39 -6.44
N GLU A 194 -18.51 -0.10 -6.43
CA GLU A 194 -17.75 0.93 -7.11
C GLU A 194 -16.26 0.91 -6.69
N ASN A 195 -15.34 1.09 -7.64
CA ASN A 195 -13.89 0.92 -7.48
C ASN A 195 -13.11 2.20 -7.80
N TRP A 196 -13.52 3.35 -7.27
CA TRP A 196 -12.78 4.61 -7.37
C TRP A 196 -12.92 5.43 -6.08
N VAL A 197 -12.14 6.50 -5.92
CA VAL A 197 -12.38 7.48 -4.86
C VAL A 197 -13.67 8.25 -5.16
N ASP A 198 -14.67 8.15 -4.27
CA ASP A 198 -16.00 8.71 -4.49
C ASP A 198 -16.02 10.25 -4.60
N GLN A 199 -16.98 10.81 -5.33
CA GLN A 199 -17.14 12.27 -5.46
C GLN A 199 -17.26 12.96 -4.09
N SER A 200 -17.95 12.34 -3.13
CA SER A 200 -18.06 12.91 -1.77
C SER A 200 -16.72 13.05 -1.06
N VAL A 201 -15.77 12.15 -1.33
CA VAL A 201 -14.40 12.22 -0.80
C VAL A 201 -13.61 13.31 -1.52
N VAL A 202 -13.82 13.47 -2.83
CA VAL A 202 -13.20 14.55 -3.63
C VAL A 202 -13.67 15.92 -3.12
N ASP A 203 -14.97 16.08 -2.86
CA ASP A 203 -15.54 17.31 -2.32
C ASP A 203 -14.93 17.63 -0.94
N TRP A 204 -14.89 16.64 -0.04
CA TRP A 204 -14.22 16.75 1.26
C TRP A 204 -12.74 17.12 1.13
N PHE A 205 -12.01 16.54 0.18
CA PHE A 205 -10.59 16.80 -0.02
C PHE A 205 -10.35 18.26 -0.45
N ASN A 206 -11.14 18.77 -1.40
CA ASN A 206 -11.08 20.15 -1.86
C ASN A 206 -11.39 21.14 -0.72
N GLU A 207 -12.46 20.90 0.03
CA GLU A 207 -12.88 21.74 1.15
C GLU A 207 -11.82 21.74 2.25
N THR A 208 -11.39 20.55 2.70
CA THR A 208 -10.42 20.39 3.79
C THR A 208 -9.06 20.97 3.42
N SER A 209 -8.59 20.79 2.18
CA SER A 209 -7.34 21.39 1.70
C SER A 209 -7.39 22.93 1.73
N THR A 210 -8.52 23.51 1.32
CA THR A 210 -8.75 24.96 1.37
C THR A 210 -8.76 25.46 2.82
N GLU A 211 -9.42 24.73 3.72
CA GLU A 211 -9.47 25.05 5.15
C GLU A 211 -8.08 24.99 5.81
N LEU A 212 -7.30 23.93 5.54
CA LEU A 212 -5.94 23.79 6.06
C LEU A 212 -5.02 24.91 5.57
N THR A 213 -5.10 25.23 4.27
CA THR A 213 -4.34 26.34 3.67
C THR A 213 -4.72 27.67 4.33
N SER A 214 -6.01 27.90 4.55
CA SER A 214 -6.52 29.13 5.18
C SER A 214 -6.13 29.23 6.65
N LYS A 215 -6.24 28.12 7.40
CA LYS A 215 -5.90 28.02 8.82
C LYS A 215 -4.42 28.29 9.08
N HIS A 216 -3.55 27.76 8.23
CA HIS A 216 -2.10 27.86 8.40
C HIS A 216 -1.44 28.97 7.56
N ASN A 217 -2.23 29.65 6.73
CA ASN A 217 -1.80 30.73 5.84
C ASN A 217 -0.60 30.35 4.95
N LYS A 218 -0.55 29.09 4.51
CA LYS A 218 0.45 28.55 3.58
C LYS A 218 -0.09 27.29 2.91
N THR A 219 0.37 27.02 1.68
CA THR A 219 0.27 25.67 1.12
C THR A 219 1.20 24.76 1.90
N ILE A 220 0.68 23.61 2.36
CA ILE A 220 1.45 22.61 3.08
C ILE A 220 1.78 21.47 2.10
N PRO A 221 3.06 21.16 1.86
CA PRO A 221 3.44 19.97 1.10
C PRO A 221 2.71 18.72 1.57
N SER A 222 2.39 17.84 0.65
CA SER A 222 1.49 16.70 0.89
C SER A 222 1.93 15.45 0.14
N LEU A 223 1.73 14.29 0.77
CA LEU A 223 1.81 12.97 0.14
C LEU A 223 0.45 12.31 0.25
N ALA A 224 0.06 11.54 -0.75
CA ALA A 224 -1.24 10.87 -0.81
C ALA A 224 -1.08 9.36 -0.97
N PHE A 225 -1.99 8.60 -0.37
CA PHE A 225 -2.04 7.14 -0.39
C PHE A 225 -3.43 6.68 -0.82
N VAL A 226 -3.47 5.77 -1.78
CA VAL A 226 -4.68 5.11 -2.29
C VAL A 226 -4.30 3.70 -2.69
N HIS A 227 -5.21 2.72 -2.62
CA HIS A 227 -4.83 1.36 -3.00
C HIS A 227 -4.84 1.15 -4.53
N VAL A 228 -6.00 1.32 -5.17
CA VAL A 228 -6.17 1.06 -6.62
C VAL A 228 -5.60 2.24 -7.42
N PRO A 229 -4.72 2.01 -8.41
CA PRO A 229 -4.12 3.08 -9.20
C PRO A 229 -5.16 3.83 -10.06
N PRO A 230 -4.99 5.15 -10.27
CA PRO A 230 -5.84 5.91 -11.17
C PRO A 230 -5.57 5.55 -12.64
N ASN A 231 -6.50 5.89 -13.54
CA ASN A 231 -6.38 5.61 -14.97
C ASN A 231 -5.16 6.27 -15.63
N ALA A 232 -4.68 7.40 -15.10
CA ALA A 232 -3.42 8.01 -15.53
C ALA A 232 -2.24 7.03 -15.47
N THR A 233 -2.19 6.16 -14.46
CA THR A 233 -1.12 5.15 -14.30
C THR A 233 -1.11 4.16 -15.46
N VAL A 234 -2.29 3.65 -15.85
CA VAL A 234 -2.42 2.72 -16.98
C VAL A 234 -2.03 3.38 -18.28
N ALA A 235 -2.47 4.61 -18.52
CA ALA A 235 -2.10 5.37 -19.72
C ALA A 235 -0.59 5.63 -19.79
N LEU A 236 0.05 6.02 -18.67
CA LEU A 236 1.50 6.17 -18.61
C LEU A 236 2.24 4.87 -18.93
N GLN A 237 1.77 3.75 -18.40
CA GLN A 237 2.39 2.44 -18.60
C GLN A 237 2.25 1.95 -20.05
N THR A 238 1.07 2.15 -20.66
CA THR A 238 0.70 1.54 -21.95
C THR A 238 0.92 2.46 -23.15
N GLU A 239 0.72 3.76 -23.01
CA GLU A 239 0.83 4.74 -24.10
C GLU A 239 2.26 5.30 -24.20
N LEU A 240 2.83 5.74 -23.08
CA LEU A 240 4.16 6.35 -23.04
C LEU A 240 5.27 5.32 -22.77
N GLY A 241 4.96 4.30 -21.96
CA GLY A 241 5.88 3.23 -21.61
C GLY A 241 6.84 3.58 -20.48
N ILE A 242 7.19 2.56 -19.70
CA ILE A 242 8.11 2.69 -18.56
C ILE A 242 9.53 2.37 -19.00
N ARG A 243 10.43 3.37 -18.90
CA ARG A 243 11.85 3.18 -19.19
C ARG A 243 12.58 2.90 -17.89
N LYS A 244 13.02 1.65 -17.71
CA LYS A 244 13.67 1.13 -16.48
C LYS A 244 14.82 1.96 -15.87
N ASN A 245 15.43 2.86 -16.63
CA ASN A 245 16.53 3.73 -16.17
C ASN A 245 16.10 5.18 -15.89
N TYR A 246 14.82 5.54 -16.09
CA TYR A 246 14.27 6.88 -15.92
C TYR A 246 13.04 6.89 -15.01
N GLN A 247 12.20 5.86 -15.14
CA GLN A 247 11.11 5.50 -14.25
C GLN A 247 11.54 4.24 -13.49
N VAL A 248 12.36 4.44 -12.46
CA VAL A 248 13.07 3.34 -11.81
C VAL A 248 12.08 2.50 -11.02
N GLY A 249 12.14 1.18 -11.24
CA GLY A 249 11.23 0.19 -10.66
C GLY A 249 11.05 -0.99 -11.60
N ILE A 250 10.44 -2.06 -11.10
CA ILE A 250 9.99 -3.20 -11.88
C ILE A 250 8.70 -2.78 -12.61
N ASN A 251 8.58 -3.13 -13.89
CA ASN A 251 7.38 -2.95 -14.70
C ASN A 251 7.09 -4.27 -15.42
N ASP A 252 6.69 -5.28 -14.67
CA ASP A 252 6.60 -6.67 -15.13
C ASP A 252 5.16 -7.19 -15.13
N ASP A 253 4.25 -6.46 -14.47
CA ASP A 253 2.82 -6.73 -14.49
C ASP A 253 2.14 -5.94 -15.61
N PRO A 254 1.36 -6.57 -16.51
CA PRO A 254 0.42 -5.81 -17.32
C PRO A 254 -0.57 -5.08 -16.40
N PRO A 255 -1.05 -3.89 -16.78
CA PRO A 255 -1.97 -3.15 -15.94
C PRO A 255 -3.21 -3.99 -15.61
N VAL A 256 -3.46 -4.15 -14.32
CA VAL A 256 -4.69 -4.77 -13.79
C VAL A 256 -5.80 -3.70 -13.68
N PRO A 257 -7.05 -4.06 -13.33
CA PRO A 257 -8.18 -3.12 -13.26
C PRO A 257 -7.92 -1.85 -12.41
N GLN A 258 -7.74 -0.73 -13.10
CA GLN A 258 -7.58 0.59 -12.47
C GLN A 258 -8.90 1.12 -11.89
N GLN A 259 -8.83 2.30 -11.26
CA GLN A 259 -10.03 2.96 -10.75
C GLN A 259 -11.08 3.19 -11.86
N GLY A 260 -12.33 2.84 -11.57
CA GLY A 260 -13.44 2.94 -12.52
C GLY A 260 -13.48 1.83 -13.58
N TYR A 261 -12.60 0.82 -13.51
CA TYR A 261 -12.62 -0.28 -14.46
C TYR A 261 -13.94 -1.05 -14.43
N GLY A 262 -14.50 -1.32 -15.61
CA GLY A 262 -15.76 -2.06 -15.76
C GLY A 262 -17.02 -1.24 -15.42
N TRP A 263 -16.91 0.09 -15.41
CA TRP A 263 -18.04 1.00 -15.25
C TRP A 263 -18.15 1.94 -16.45
N CYS A 264 -19.34 2.01 -17.04
CA CYS A 264 -19.69 2.98 -18.08
C CYS A 264 -19.75 4.41 -17.55
N ALA A 265 -19.58 5.40 -18.42
CA ALA A 265 -19.73 6.81 -18.09
C ALA A 265 -21.11 7.19 -17.51
N ASP A 266 -22.15 6.39 -17.77
CA ASP A 266 -23.49 6.56 -17.19
C ASP A 266 -23.66 5.87 -15.81
N GLY A 267 -22.59 5.26 -15.29
CA GLY A 267 -22.58 4.51 -14.03
C GLY A 267 -23.08 3.07 -14.15
N THR A 268 -23.25 2.52 -15.35
CA THR A 268 -23.63 1.11 -15.52
C THR A 268 -22.42 0.18 -15.30
N PRO A 269 -22.48 -0.80 -14.39
CA PRO A 269 -21.43 -1.80 -14.22
C PRO A 269 -21.49 -2.84 -15.36
N THR A 270 -20.46 -2.90 -16.19
CA THR A 270 -20.30 -3.89 -17.25
C THR A 270 -18.85 -4.02 -17.70
N TYR A 271 -18.41 -5.25 -17.96
CA TYR A 271 -17.10 -5.54 -18.53
C TYR A 271 -16.97 -5.12 -20.00
N ASP A 272 -18.09 -4.86 -20.69
CA ASP A 272 -18.09 -4.38 -22.08
C ASP A 272 -17.61 -2.91 -22.18
N CYS A 273 -17.61 -2.18 -21.07
CA CYS A 273 -17.04 -0.83 -20.98
C CYS A 273 -15.85 -0.85 -20.02
N PRO A 274 -14.62 -0.90 -20.55
CA PRO A 274 -13.45 -1.07 -19.70
C PRO A 274 -13.22 0.13 -18.77
N TYR A 275 -13.64 1.33 -19.14
CA TYR A 275 -13.44 2.55 -18.34
C TYR A 275 -14.39 3.67 -18.79
N GLY A 276 -15.02 4.33 -17.82
CA GLY A 276 -16.02 5.39 -18.06
C GLY A 276 -15.67 6.76 -17.51
N GLY A 277 -14.47 6.94 -16.91
CA GLY A 277 -14.02 8.24 -16.41
C GLY A 277 -14.43 8.55 -14.97
N GLN A 278 -14.71 7.55 -14.14
CA GLN A 278 -15.25 7.75 -12.79
C GLN A 278 -14.24 8.36 -11.81
N ASP A 279 -12.94 8.13 -12.02
CA ASP A 279 -11.84 8.68 -11.21
C ASP A 279 -11.34 10.06 -11.70
N VAL A 280 -11.91 10.59 -12.80
CA VAL A 280 -11.57 11.92 -13.34
C VAL A 280 -11.64 13.02 -12.28
N PRO A 281 -12.69 13.13 -11.45
CA PRO A 281 -12.74 14.15 -10.40
C PRO A 281 -11.60 14.02 -9.37
N PHE A 282 -11.21 12.78 -9.03
CA PHE A 282 -10.11 12.54 -8.11
C PHE A 282 -8.76 12.94 -8.72
N MET A 283 -8.51 12.56 -9.97
CA MET A 283 -7.31 12.97 -10.71
C MET A 283 -7.24 14.49 -10.89
N GLU A 284 -8.36 15.16 -11.13
CA GLU A 284 -8.42 16.62 -11.22
C GLU A 284 -8.07 17.28 -9.88
N ALA A 285 -8.62 16.78 -8.77
CA ALA A 285 -8.28 17.27 -7.44
C ALA A 285 -6.78 17.11 -7.12
N LEU A 286 -6.19 15.96 -7.48
CA LEU A 286 -4.77 15.70 -7.28
C LEU A 286 -3.84 16.68 -8.01
N VAL A 287 -4.23 17.19 -9.18
CA VAL A 287 -3.39 18.12 -9.96
C VAL A 287 -3.74 19.59 -9.74
N THR A 288 -4.90 19.90 -9.17
CA THR A 288 -5.34 21.28 -8.92
C THR A 288 -5.04 21.73 -7.49
N ILE A 289 -5.09 20.84 -6.51
CA ILE A 289 -4.73 21.15 -5.13
C ILE A 289 -3.20 21.34 -5.04
N PRO A 290 -2.72 22.51 -4.61
CA PRO A 290 -1.29 22.79 -4.56
C PRO A 290 -0.60 22.01 -3.45
N GLY A 291 0.66 21.65 -3.67
CA GLY A 291 1.52 21.02 -2.66
C GLY A 291 1.48 19.49 -2.63
N ILE A 292 0.66 18.83 -3.46
CA ILE A 292 0.68 17.37 -3.58
C ILE A 292 1.93 16.95 -4.37
N ILE A 293 2.89 16.35 -3.67
CA ILE A 293 4.15 15.89 -4.25
C ILE A 293 3.94 14.58 -4.99
N GLY A 294 3.25 13.62 -4.37
CA GLY A 294 3.05 12.32 -4.97
C GLY A 294 1.88 11.53 -4.40
N LEU A 295 1.39 10.60 -5.22
CA LEU A 295 0.38 9.60 -4.92
C LEU A 295 1.04 8.22 -4.95
N PHE A 296 0.88 7.46 -3.86
CA PHE A 296 1.45 6.13 -3.68
C PHE A 296 0.34 5.08 -3.62
N TYR A 297 0.49 4.00 -4.38
CA TYR A 297 -0.54 2.96 -4.54
C TYR A 297 0.03 1.54 -4.65
N GLY A 298 -0.80 0.51 -4.48
CA GLY A 298 -0.44 -0.91 -4.56
C GLY A 298 -1.06 -1.58 -5.77
N HIS A 299 -1.74 -2.71 -5.54
CA HIS A 299 -2.67 -3.41 -6.44
C HIS A 299 -2.02 -4.21 -7.59
N ASP A 300 -1.09 -3.60 -8.34
CA ASP A 300 -0.27 -4.32 -9.33
C ASP A 300 0.99 -4.85 -8.65
N HIS A 301 1.03 -6.16 -8.38
CA HIS A 301 2.06 -6.75 -7.52
C HIS A 301 3.44 -6.77 -8.19
N GLY A 302 3.46 -6.78 -9.53
CA GLY A 302 4.69 -6.79 -10.34
C GLY A 302 5.22 -5.42 -10.73
N ASN A 303 4.63 -4.33 -10.22
CA ASN A 303 5.03 -2.97 -10.55
C ASN A 303 5.57 -2.23 -9.32
N THR A 304 6.69 -1.52 -9.47
CA THR A 304 7.35 -0.79 -8.37
C THR A 304 7.96 0.55 -8.83
N TRP A 305 7.56 1.03 -10.01
CA TRP A 305 8.07 2.26 -10.57
C TRP A 305 7.33 3.50 -10.07
N CYS A 306 8.00 4.64 -10.17
CA CYS A 306 7.39 5.96 -10.09
C CYS A 306 7.44 6.66 -11.45
N TYR A 307 6.47 7.53 -11.72
CA TYR A 307 6.40 8.38 -12.90
C TYR A 307 6.02 9.82 -12.51
N ARG A 308 6.75 10.82 -13.00
CA ARG A 308 6.35 12.23 -12.85
C ARG A 308 5.34 12.61 -13.94
N TRP A 309 4.06 12.77 -13.60
CA TRP A 309 3.01 13.05 -14.57
C TRP A 309 2.96 14.54 -14.89
N ASP A 310 3.59 14.96 -16.00
CA ASP A 310 3.74 16.37 -16.42
C ASP A 310 3.28 16.63 -17.86
N THR A 311 2.38 15.80 -18.37
CA THR A 311 1.86 15.86 -19.74
C THR A 311 0.38 15.53 -19.77
N LYS A 312 -0.32 15.95 -20.82
CA LYS A 312 -1.63 15.41 -21.17
C LYS A 312 -1.48 14.00 -21.73
N LEU A 313 -2.36 13.08 -21.31
CA LEU A 313 -2.40 11.69 -21.76
C LEU A 313 -3.55 11.50 -22.75
N ASP A 314 -3.45 10.52 -23.65
CA ASP A 314 -4.52 10.29 -24.62
C ASP A 314 -5.78 9.78 -23.89
N GLY A 315 -6.96 10.18 -24.38
CA GLY A 315 -8.23 9.81 -23.74
C GLY A 315 -8.50 10.49 -22.39
N MET A 316 -7.64 11.40 -21.93
CA MET A 316 -7.83 12.17 -20.70
C MET A 316 -7.88 13.67 -20.98
N ASP A 317 -8.83 14.38 -20.38
CA ASP A 317 -8.93 15.84 -20.52
C ASP A 317 -8.06 16.61 -19.51
N ILE A 318 -7.57 15.93 -18.48
CA ILE A 318 -6.71 16.47 -17.44
C ILE A 318 -5.24 16.39 -17.87
N GLU A 319 -4.49 17.47 -17.63
CA GLU A 319 -3.04 17.53 -17.83
C GLU A 319 -2.31 17.40 -16.49
N GLY A 320 -1.30 16.54 -16.44
CA GLY A 320 -0.49 16.36 -15.24
C GLY A 320 0.29 17.63 -14.89
N ASN A 321 0.35 17.97 -13.60
CA ASN A 321 1.04 19.16 -13.10
C ASN A 321 2.49 18.90 -12.63
N GLY A 322 2.98 17.66 -12.77
CA GLY A 322 4.26 17.20 -12.25
C GLY A 322 4.17 16.39 -10.96
N ILE A 323 2.98 16.01 -10.49
CA ILE A 323 2.79 15.04 -9.41
C ILE A 323 3.48 13.70 -9.72
N HIS A 324 4.06 13.06 -8.71
CA HIS A 324 4.67 11.74 -8.83
C HIS A 324 3.63 10.63 -8.55
N LEU A 325 3.43 9.72 -9.49
CA LEU A 325 2.58 8.53 -9.34
C LEU A 325 3.48 7.31 -9.10
N CYS A 326 3.32 6.60 -8.00
CA CYS A 326 4.28 5.61 -7.52
C CYS A 326 3.60 4.31 -7.05
N TYR A 327 3.98 3.19 -7.66
CA TYR A 327 3.66 1.87 -7.11
C TYR A 327 4.46 1.59 -5.84
N GLY A 328 3.87 0.89 -4.88
CA GLY A 328 4.53 0.32 -3.71
C GLY A 328 5.37 -0.91 -4.06
N GLN A 329 5.63 -1.73 -3.05
CA GLN A 329 6.22 -3.05 -3.22
C GLN A 329 5.24 -4.08 -2.69
N HIS A 330 4.96 -5.12 -3.47
CA HIS A 330 4.20 -6.26 -2.98
C HIS A 330 4.88 -6.87 -1.75
N SER A 331 4.18 -6.85 -0.62
CA SER A 331 4.79 -7.05 0.70
C SER A 331 4.57 -8.44 1.28
N GLY A 332 3.46 -9.10 0.96
CA GLY A 332 3.10 -10.39 1.57
C GLY A 332 3.35 -11.59 0.66
N TYR A 333 3.42 -12.78 1.23
CA TYR A 333 3.44 -14.05 0.48
C TYR A 333 2.05 -14.54 0.06
N GLY A 334 0.99 -13.84 0.48
CA GLY A 334 -0.33 -13.93 -0.15
C GLY A 334 -0.39 -13.11 -1.44
N GLY A 335 -1.50 -13.19 -2.17
CA GLY A 335 -1.64 -12.52 -3.46
C GLY A 335 -0.99 -13.30 -4.60
N TYR A 336 -0.94 -12.71 -5.79
CA TYR A 336 -0.31 -13.33 -6.96
C TYR A 336 1.14 -12.84 -7.14
N GLY A 337 1.95 -13.67 -7.80
CA GLY A 337 3.31 -13.34 -8.21
C GLY A 337 4.39 -13.63 -7.17
N ASP A 338 5.61 -13.81 -7.66
CA ASP A 338 6.78 -14.22 -6.87
C ASP A 338 7.83 -13.12 -6.75
N TRP A 339 7.53 -11.86 -7.13
CA TRP A 339 8.49 -10.75 -7.00
C TRP A 339 8.98 -10.61 -5.56
N ILE A 340 10.27 -10.38 -5.37
CA ILE A 340 10.86 -10.33 -4.01
C ILE A 340 10.06 -9.41 -3.08
N ARG A 341 9.80 -9.83 -1.85
CA ARG A 341 8.95 -9.03 -0.94
C ARG A 341 9.73 -7.85 -0.37
N GLY A 342 9.01 -6.83 0.06
CA GLY A 342 9.62 -5.64 0.65
C GLY A 342 8.61 -4.53 0.88
N ALA A 343 9.10 -3.34 1.15
CA ALA A 343 8.30 -2.13 1.31
C ALA A 343 8.89 -0.98 0.51
N ARG A 344 8.05 -0.01 0.14
CA ARG A 344 8.55 1.29 -0.33
C ARG A 344 8.84 2.17 0.88
N GLU A 345 10.03 2.74 0.90
CA GLU A 345 10.44 3.73 1.89
C GLU A 345 10.33 5.13 1.28
N ILE A 346 9.78 6.07 2.05
CA ILE A 346 9.84 7.50 1.77
C ILE A 346 10.65 8.16 2.87
N VAL A 347 11.66 8.93 2.48
CA VAL A 347 12.44 9.76 3.39
C VAL A 347 12.27 11.21 2.97
N VAL A 348 11.87 12.04 3.91
CA VAL A 348 11.67 13.46 3.69
C VAL A 348 12.38 14.26 4.76
N THR A 349 12.97 15.39 4.38
CA THR A 349 13.48 16.37 5.32
C THR A 349 12.77 17.71 5.17
N GLU A 350 12.81 18.54 6.21
CA GLU A 350 12.22 19.89 6.19
C GLU A 350 12.73 20.69 4.96
N ASP A 351 14.03 20.62 4.64
CA ASP A 351 14.66 21.26 3.47
C ASP A 351 14.18 20.72 2.11
N MET A 352 13.82 19.42 2.04
CA MET A 352 13.28 18.82 0.81
C MET A 352 11.85 19.33 0.55
N LEU A 353 11.06 19.51 1.62
CA LEU A 353 9.69 20.00 1.51
C LEU A 353 9.60 21.44 1.01
N GLU A 354 10.57 22.30 1.32
CA GLU A 354 10.65 23.65 0.74
C GLU A 354 10.73 23.64 -0.79
N LYS A 355 11.16 22.53 -1.38
CA LYS A 355 11.33 22.33 -2.82
C LYS A 355 10.29 21.39 -3.43
N ASN A 356 9.34 20.89 -2.64
CA ASN A 356 8.41 19.82 -3.02
C ASN A 356 9.13 18.55 -3.52
N GLU A 357 10.21 18.17 -2.83
CA GLU A 357 11.00 16.99 -3.15
C GLU A 357 10.85 15.93 -2.05
N VAL A 358 10.96 14.65 -2.41
CA VAL A 358 11.07 13.53 -1.46
C VAL A 358 12.03 12.46 -1.98
N GLU A 359 12.74 11.78 -1.09
CA GLU A 359 13.54 10.61 -1.43
C GLU A 359 12.68 9.35 -1.31
N THR A 360 12.81 8.41 -2.24
CA THR A 360 12.16 7.09 -2.11
C THR A 360 13.04 5.97 -2.63
N TYR A 361 12.88 4.77 -2.07
CA TYR A 361 13.51 3.53 -2.49
C TYR A 361 12.65 2.33 -2.09
N ILE A 362 12.99 1.14 -2.54
CA ILE A 362 12.39 -0.11 -2.06
C ILE A 362 13.37 -0.79 -1.11
N ARG A 363 12.92 -1.12 0.10
CA ARG A 363 13.62 -2.04 1.01
C ARG A 363 13.12 -3.45 0.76
N LEU A 364 14.02 -4.32 0.31
CA LEU A 364 13.72 -5.73 0.07
C LEU A 364 13.88 -6.56 1.34
N GLU A 365 13.19 -7.69 1.43
CA GLU A 365 13.32 -8.66 2.52
C GLU A 365 14.75 -9.22 2.66
N SER A 366 15.54 -9.17 1.57
CA SER A 366 16.97 -9.49 1.57
C SER A 366 17.82 -8.51 2.39
N GLY A 367 17.29 -7.32 2.66
CA GLY A 367 18.01 -6.19 3.24
C GLY A 367 18.60 -5.24 2.20
N ASP A 368 18.47 -5.50 0.91
CA ASP A 368 18.94 -4.57 -0.12
C ASP A 368 18.01 -3.36 -0.26
N ALA A 369 18.59 -2.19 -0.50
CA ALA A 369 17.86 -0.98 -0.92
C ALA A 369 18.03 -0.82 -2.43
N VAL A 370 16.93 -0.87 -3.18
CA VAL A 370 16.92 -0.77 -4.65
C VAL A 370 16.05 0.37 -5.12
N GLY A 371 16.29 0.84 -6.35
CA GLY A 371 15.48 1.88 -6.98
C GLY A 371 15.50 3.22 -6.25
N LYS A 372 16.59 3.54 -5.54
CA LYS A 372 16.72 4.79 -4.79
C LYS A 372 16.77 6.01 -5.70
N VAL A 373 15.82 6.92 -5.54
CA VAL A 373 15.64 8.12 -6.38
C VAL A 373 15.18 9.32 -5.55
N MET A 374 15.42 10.52 -6.07
CA MET A 374 14.74 11.74 -5.62
C MET A 374 13.54 11.99 -6.54
N LEU A 375 12.36 12.09 -5.95
CA LEU A 375 11.17 12.60 -6.63
C LEU A 375 11.24 14.13 -6.62
N ASN A 376 11.65 14.68 -7.75
CA ASN A 376 11.84 16.12 -7.96
C ASN A 376 11.49 16.51 -9.41
N SER A 377 11.71 17.78 -9.75
CA SER A 377 11.42 18.32 -11.09
C SER A 377 12.21 17.71 -12.25
N THR A 378 13.32 17.01 -11.99
CA THR A 378 14.16 16.37 -13.01
C THR A 378 13.88 14.87 -13.17
N TYR A 379 13.08 14.28 -12.27
CA TYR A 379 12.58 12.91 -12.41
C TYR A 379 11.87 12.70 -13.76
N ASN A 380 11.99 11.49 -14.34
CA ASN A 380 11.80 11.12 -15.76
C ASN A 380 12.94 11.49 -16.74
N LYS A 381 13.81 12.44 -16.40
CA LYS A 381 14.93 12.88 -17.26
C LYS A 381 16.27 12.37 -16.75
N ASP A 382 16.41 12.27 -15.44
CA ASP A 382 17.59 11.72 -14.79
C ASP A 382 17.78 10.24 -15.13
N TYR A 383 19.04 9.80 -15.20
CA TYR A 383 19.41 8.43 -15.49
C TYR A 383 19.85 7.71 -14.22
N TYR A 384 19.30 6.51 -14.01
CA TYR A 384 19.53 5.69 -12.83
C TYR A 384 19.86 4.24 -13.21
N PRO A 385 20.53 3.48 -12.34
CA PRO A 385 20.61 2.03 -12.45
C PRO A 385 19.20 1.41 -12.50
N ALA A 386 19.01 0.39 -13.33
CA ALA A 386 17.74 -0.32 -13.37
C ALA A 386 17.56 -1.14 -12.08
N THR A 387 16.34 -1.13 -11.54
CA THR A 387 15.97 -1.98 -10.39
C THR A 387 16.07 -3.46 -10.78
N PRO A 388 16.74 -4.31 -9.97
CA PRO A 388 16.73 -5.74 -10.17
C PRO A 388 15.29 -6.29 -10.09
N ASN A 389 14.91 -7.10 -11.08
CA ASN A 389 13.66 -7.87 -11.02
C ASN A 389 13.99 -9.26 -10.48
N THR A 390 14.02 -9.38 -9.15
CA THR A 390 14.32 -10.64 -8.44
C THR A 390 13.05 -11.24 -7.87
N LEU A 391 13.05 -12.57 -7.70
CA LEU A 391 11.92 -13.33 -7.17
C LEU A 391 12.28 -13.93 -5.81
N THR A 392 11.26 -14.22 -5.02
CA THR A 392 11.30 -14.92 -3.74
C THR A 392 10.17 -15.96 -3.73
N TYR A 393 10.36 -17.08 -3.04
CA TYR A 393 9.42 -18.19 -3.04
C TYR A 393 9.22 -18.69 -1.62
N MET A 394 8.05 -19.27 -1.34
CA MET A 394 7.90 -20.07 -0.12
C MET A 394 8.92 -21.20 -0.15
N SER A 395 9.62 -21.45 0.96
CA SER A 395 10.57 -22.56 1.04
C SER A 395 9.83 -23.87 0.74
N GLU A 396 10.28 -24.63 -0.26
CA GLU A 396 9.87 -26.03 -0.37
C GLU A 396 10.32 -26.72 0.93
N GLU A 397 9.39 -27.33 1.68
CA GLU A 397 9.74 -28.19 2.81
C GLU A 397 10.85 -29.15 2.35
N GLU A 398 12.01 -29.13 3.01
CA GLU A 398 12.96 -30.24 2.91
C GLU A 398 12.16 -31.50 3.26
N SER A 399 11.82 -32.30 2.24
CA SER A 399 11.15 -33.56 2.45
C SER A 399 12.03 -34.38 3.39
N SER A 400 11.64 -34.44 4.66
CA SER A 400 12.34 -35.22 5.67
C SER A 400 12.61 -36.61 5.11
N GLY A 401 13.89 -37.00 5.14
CA GLY A 401 14.41 -38.13 4.39
C GLY A 401 13.60 -39.41 4.58
N ALA A 402 12.82 -39.76 3.55
CA ALA A 402 12.32 -41.10 3.40
C ALA A 402 13.48 -41.99 2.92
N PHE A 403 13.93 -42.86 3.81
CA PHE A 403 14.86 -43.96 3.52
C PHE A 403 14.38 -44.69 2.24
N SER A 404 15.18 -44.59 1.18
CA SER A 404 15.06 -45.40 -0.02
C SER A 404 15.31 -46.87 0.32
N LEU A 405 14.23 -47.67 0.34
CA LEU A 405 14.33 -49.10 0.10
C LEU A 405 14.04 -49.34 -1.38
N SER A 406 15.10 -49.71 -2.09
CA SER A 406 15.11 -50.10 -3.49
C SER A 406 14.08 -51.19 -3.80
N GLY A 407 13.21 -50.94 -4.76
CA GLY A 407 12.30 -51.92 -5.35
C GLY A 407 11.88 -51.47 -6.74
N SER A 408 12.60 -51.97 -7.74
CA SER A 408 12.40 -51.71 -9.16
C SER A 408 11.10 -52.31 -9.73
N SER A 409 10.34 -51.52 -10.48
CA SER A 409 9.74 -51.97 -11.75
C SER A 409 9.20 -50.78 -12.54
N GLU A 410 9.71 -50.65 -13.77
CA GLU A 410 9.31 -49.71 -14.81
C GLU A 410 7.85 -49.86 -15.22
N PHE A 411 7.17 -48.76 -15.55
CA PHE A 411 6.19 -48.70 -16.62
C PHE A 411 6.19 -47.31 -17.26
N PHE A 412 6.58 -47.29 -18.53
CA PHE A 412 6.47 -46.17 -19.47
C PHE A 412 4.99 -45.94 -19.83
N VAL A 413 4.49 -44.70 -19.73
CA VAL A 413 3.43 -44.18 -20.61
C VAL A 413 3.75 -42.73 -20.97
N VAL A 414 3.99 -42.52 -22.26
CA VAL A 414 4.06 -41.23 -22.92
C VAL A 414 2.63 -40.73 -23.14
N ALA A 415 2.34 -39.49 -22.76
CA ALA A 415 1.19 -38.75 -23.29
C ALA A 415 1.61 -37.32 -23.61
N VAL A 416 1.66 -37.04 -24.91
CA VAL A 416 1.74 -35.72 -25.52
C VAL A 416 0.36 -35.08 -25.44
N GLY A 417 0.29 -33.81 -25.04
CA GLY A 417 -0.94 -33.03 -25.12
C GLY A 417 -0.79 -31.66 -24.48
N GLY A 418 -0.40 -30.67 -25.27
CA GLY A 418 -0.52 -29.27 -24.89
C GLY A 418 -1.97 -28.81 -24.95
N SER A 419 -2.34 -27.88 -24.06
CA SER A 419 -3.37 -26.88 -24.30
C SER A 419 -3.29 -25.78 -23.25
N LEU A 420 -3.37 -24.55 -23.76
CA LEU A 420 -3.55 -23.30 -23.05
C LEU A 420 -4.83 -23.32 -22.21
N ALA A 421 -4.73 -23.00 -20.92
CA ALA A 421 -5.80 -22.46 -20.09
C ALA A 421 -5.22 -21.96 -18.77
N ALA A 422 -4.73 -20.71 -18.77
CA ALA A 422 -4.28 -20.03 -17.56
C ALA A 422 -4.56 -18.52 -17.68
N ILE A 423 -5.84 -18.15 -17.82
CA ILE A 423 -6.34 -16.78 -17.59
C ILE A 423 -7.82 -16.93 -17.17
N ALA A 424 -8.10 -17.15 -15.89
CA ALA A 424 -9.47 -17.06 -15.34
C ALA A 424 -9.56 -16.96 -13.79
N TRP A 425 -8.48 -16.67 -13.06
CA TRP A 425 -8.47 -16.67 -11.59
C TRP A 425 -7.83 -15.40 -11.01
N LEU A 426 -8.20 -14.26 -11.58
CA LEU A 426 -7.83 -12.91 -11.10
C LEU A 426 -9.07 -11.99 -11.00
N MET A 427 -10.26 -12.57 -10.83
CA MET A 427 -11.53 -11.83 -10.93
C MET A 427 -12.55 -12.27 -9.87
N VAL A 428 -12.27 -12.01 -8.60
CA VAL A 428 -13.25 -11.60 -7.58
C VAL A 428 -12.53 -10.67 -6.62
#